data_AF-A0A4W4FWL3-F1
#
_entry.id   AF-A0A4W4FWL3-F1
#
_cell.length_a   1.000
_cell.length_b   1.000
_cell.length_c   1.000
_cell.angle_alpha   90.00
_cell.angle_beta   90.00
_cell.angle_gamma   90.00
#
_symmetry.space_group_name_H-M   'P 1'
#
loop_
_entity.id
_entity.type
_entity.pdbx_description
1 polymer ?
#
loop_
_entity_poly.entity_id
_entity_poly.type
_entity_poly.pdbx_seq_one_letter_code
_entity_poly.pdbx_strand_id
1 'polypeptide(L)'
;CSFMNLTKYPARINRQTSTFNSAADPRKMRRIIAEDPEWSLAVVPLLANLCLQNIVKNFKEKPIFDELLPGHKAFVLEKLSTSLSLSVTANLISDEAYWKRCCESRWGLSDVSEYGHSWKRMLFERHLENIIELFIPDVTDPKSVLDVVPQCRNYVRRLKISQLLPPIREPPKFEEDDSSDSASDMGHEGPSMDHFDFSILLDKLTNLEELQLVYGVKGCGMNFEWNLFEFTFRDCESLAKALKSCKSLKVLRIQQSKVDDDKCRVLVSSLLDHPSLLELDLSHNLIGDRGARAIGKLLGRSHLKRLAIYNNQIRGPGAQALSHALAKNPSLVALNLRLNRLADEGGQAVAQALLKNQNLVSLHLGANEMTEPTATAMANALVHNSTLRNLSLACNRLGVDGGKVLEEGMSHNSSLVECDIRLTDMSLENEYCIGQILRTNQSRACRRQTQDTGATQ
;
A
#
# COMPACT_ATOMS: atom_id res chain seq x y z
N CYS A 1 -47.16 6.14 55.11
CA CYS A 1 -47.91 5.01 54.52
C CYS A 1 -46.93 3.88 54.26
N SER A 2 -46.53 3.07 55.26
CA SER A 2 -47.27 1.91 55.84
C SER A 2 -47.42 0.81 54.75
N PHE A 3 -46.89 -0.42 54.83
CA PHE A 3 -46.96 -1.40 55.92
C PHE A 3 -45.88 -2.53 55.83
N MET A 4 -45.42 -2.96 57.02
CA MET A 4 -45.03 -4.29 57.56
C MET A 4 -44.58 -5.49 56.69
N ASN A 5 -43.36 -5.98 56.98
CA ASN A 5 -43.01 -7.19 57.78
C ASN A 5 -43.76 -8.55 57.63
N LEU A 6 -42.94 -9.62 57.42
CA LEU A 6 -42.84 -10.92 58.15
C LEU A 6 -42.88 -12.25 57.34
N THR A 7 -41.79 -13.01 57.52
CA THR A 7 -41.67 -14.47 57.83
C THR A 7 -41.49 -15.61 56.80
N LYS A 8 -40.41 -16.37 57.05
CA LYS A 8 -40.21 -17.86 57.11
C LYS A 8 -39.48 -18.62 55.97
N TYR A 9 -38.31 -19.18 56.36
CA TYR A 9 -37.39 -20.21 55.82
C TYR A 9 -38.04 -21.58 55.43
N PRO A 10 -37.30 -22.63 54.97
CA PRO A 10 -36.31 -22.78 53.87
C PRO A 10 -36.48 -24.08 53.03
N ALA A 11 -35.68 -24.29 51.97
CA ALA A 11 -35.49 -25.63 51.39
C ALA A 11 -34.04 -25.93 50.97
N ARG A 12 -33.57 -27.05 51.52
CA ARG A 12 -32.30 -27.80 51.40
C ARG A 12 -31.71 -27.93 49.98
N ILE A 13 -30.37 -27.85 49.89
CA ILE A 13 -29.59 -28.63 48.92
C ILE A 13 -28.49 -29.40 49.67
N ASN A 14 -28.44 -30.69 49.36
CA ASN A 14 -27.63 -31.75 49.96
C ASN A 14 -26.13 -31.56 49.73
N ARG A 15 -25.35 -31.82 50.79
CA ARG A 15 -23.93 -32.16 50.72
C ARG A 15 -23.77 -33.59 50.18
N GLN A 16 -22.85 -33.78 49.24
CA GLN A 16 -22.10 -35.03 49.14
C GLN A 16 -20.63 -34.75 49.43
N THR A 17 -20.17 -35.37 50.50
CA THR A 17 -18.80 -35.42 51.00
C THR A 17 -18.09 -36.65 50.44
N SER A 18 -16.84 -36.51 50.01
CA SER A 18 -15.68 -37.38 50.27
C SER A 18 -14.63 -37.10 49.17
N THR A 19 -13.34 -36.94 49.45
CA THR A 19 -12.49 -37.70 50.37
C THR A 19 -11.43 -36.80 51.00
N PHE A 20 -11.23 -36.97 52.30
CA PHE A 20 -10.22 -36.30 53.11
C PHE A 20 -8.82 -36.80 52.72
N ASN A 21 -7.94 -35.87 52.36
CA ASN A 21 -6.51 -36.14 52.25
C ASN A 21 -5.92 -36.19 53.68
N SER A 22 -5.42 -37.35 54.10
CA SER A 22 -4.96 -37.65 55.48
C SER A 22 -3.66 -36.94 55.89
N ALA A 23 -3.15 -36.01 55.07
CA ALA A 23 -2.00 -35.18 55.39
C ALA A 23 -2.35 -33.94 56.23
N ALA A 24 -3.63 -33.68 56.49
CA ALA A 24 -4.12 -32.50 57.22
C ALA A 24 -4.39 -32.75 58.72
N ASP A 25 -3.70 -33.70 59.37
CA ASP A 25 -3.71 -33.80 60.82
C ASP A 25 -2.67 -32.81 61.42
N PRO A 26 -3.09 -31.70 62.04
CA PRO A 26 -2.18 -30.71 62.61
C PRO A 26 -1.33 -31.26 63.78
N ARG A 27 -1.63 -32.47 64.29
CA ARG A 27 -0.83 -33.13 65.34
C ARG A 27 0.37 -33.92 64.80
N LYS A 28 0.52 -34.05 63.48
CA LYS A 28 1.65 -34.72 62.80
C LYS A 28 2.47 -33.79 61.88
N MET A 29 2.33 -32.47 61.99
CA MET A 29 3.24 -31.56 61.31
C MET A 29 4.63 -31.63 61.96
N ARG A 30 5.56 -32.35 61.31
CA ARG A 30 7.00 -32.14 61.57
C ARG A 30 7.31 -30.67 61.25
N ARG A 31 7.72 -29.91 62.27
CA ARG A 31 8.22 -28.54 62.11
C ARG A 31 9.47 -28.60 61.23
N ILE A 32 9.35 -28.17 59.98
CA ILE A 32 10.50 -27.84 59.15
C ILE A 32 10.87 -26.40 59.53
N ILE A 33 12.00 -26.25 60.21
CA ILE A 33 12.59 -24.94 60.51
C ILE A 33 13.44 -24.60 59.30
N ALA A 34 13.04 -23.58 58.54
CA ALA A 34 13.91 -23.00 57.52
C ALA A 34 14.99 -22.17 58.24
N GLU A 35 16.26 -22.38 57.88
CA GLU A 35 17.42 -21.61 58.40
C GLU A 35 17.46 -20.17 57.84
N ASP A 36 16.51 -19.81 56.98
CA ASP A 36 16.42 -18.51 56.33
C ASP A 36 15.24 -17.70 56.92
N PRO A 37 15.50 -16.62 57.67
CA PRO A 37 14.47 -15.79 58.29
C PRO A 37 13.66 -14.95 57.30
N GLU A 38 14.08 -14.82 56.04
CA GLU A 38 13.28 -14.20 54.96
C GLU A 38 12.33 -15.23 54.29
N TRP A 39 12.47 -16.52 54.62
CA TRP A 39 11.72 -17.60 53.98
C TRP A 39 10.30 -17.73 54.54
N SER A 40 9.32 -17.48 53.69
CA SER A 40 7.89 -17.58 54.04
C SER A 40 7.15 -18.45 53.01
N LEU A 41 6.21 -19.27 53.50
CA LEU A 41 5.30 -20.07 52.67
C LEU A 41 4.47 -19.23 51.69
N ALA A 42 4.32 -17.92 51.92
CA ALA A 42 3.63 -17.00 51.02
C ALA A 42 4.49 -16.57 49.81
N VAL A 43 5.80 -16.81 49.85
CA VAL A 43 6.77 -16.39 48.81
C VAL A 43 7.12 -17.54 47.86
N VAL A 44 6.67 -18.77 48.12
CA VAL A 44 7.00 -19.92 47.28
C VAL A 44 6.11 -19.92 46.02
N PRO A 45 6.66 -19.61 44.83
CA PRO A 45 5.86 -19.67 43.60
C PRO A 45 5.42 -21.11 43.35
N LEU A 46 4.18 -21.27 42.87
CA LEU A 46 3.66 -22.57 42.45
C LEU A 46 4.64 -23.23 41.48
N LEU A 47 4.87 -24.54 41.62
CA LEU A 47 5.72 -25.31 40.70
C LEU A 47 5.29 -25.11 39.25
N ALA A 48 3.99 -25.00 39.00
CA ALA A 48 3.45 -24.67 37.68
C ALA A 48 4.00 -23.33 37.13
N ASN A 49 4.07 -22.28 37.94
CA ASN A 49 4.60 -20.97 37.53
C ASN A 49 6.10 -21.04 37.24
N LEU A 50 6.87 -21.76 38.05
CA LEU A 50 8.30 -21.99 37.79
C LEU A 50 8.53 -22.76 36.49
N CYS A 51 7.73 -23.81 36.25
CA CYS A 51 7.76 -24.55 34.99
C CYS A 51 7.43 -23.65 33.80
N LEU A 52 6.39 -22.82 33.88
CA LEU A 52 6.01 -21.89 32.82
C LEU A 52 7.08 -20.84 32.55
N GLN A 53 7.72 -20.28 33.59
CA GLN A 53 8.86 -19.37 33.42
C GLN A 53 10.02 -20.05 32.71
N ASN A 54 10.31 -21.31 33.03
CA ASN A 54 11.35 -22.07 32.36
C ASN A 54 11.00 -22.39 30.90
N ILE A 55 9.71 -22.62 30.59
CA ILE A 55 9.22 -22.77 29.21
C ILE A 55 9.43 -21.47 28.43
N VAL A 56 9.06 -20.32 28.99
CA VAL A 56 9.28 -19.01 28.36
C VAL A 56 10.76 -18.77 28.07
N LYS A 57 11.64 -19.09 29.04
CA LYS A 57 13.10 -18.90 28.89
C LYS A 57 13.70 -19.78 27.79
N ASN A 58 13.25 -21.03 27.67
CA ASN A 58 13.78 -22.00 26.71
C ASN A 58 12.92 -22.14 25.45
N PHE A 59 11.98 -21.22 25.22
CA PHE A 59 11.01 -21.32 24.13
C PHE A 59 11.67 -21.40 22.75
N LYS A 60 12.83 -20.76 22.59
CA LYS A 60 13.62 -20.83 21.34
C LYS A 60 14.06 -22.25 20.99
N GLU A 61 14.40 -23.06 21.99
CA GLU A 61 14.94 -24.41 21.80
C GLU A 61 13.84 -25.47 21.84
N LYS A 62 12.83 -25.29 22.70
CA LYS A 62 11.73 -26.24 22.90
C LYS A 62 10.39 -25.52 22.97
N PRO A 63 9.81 -25.15 21.81
CA PRO A 63 8.53 -24.46 21.76
C PRO A 63 7.37 -25.46 21.89
N ILE A 64 7.15 -25.98 23.10
CA ILE A 64 6.03 -26.90 23.42
C ILE A 64 4.66 -26.19 23.51
N PHE A 65 4.45 -25.16 22.69
CA PHE A 65 3.33 -24.24 22.83
C PHE A 65 1.97 -24.93 22.66
N ASP A 66 1.82 -25.79 21.66
CA ASP A 66 0.54 -26.42 21.33
C ASP A 66 0.04 -27.39 22.41
N GLU A 67 0.96 -28.01 23.14
CA GLU A 67 0.69 -28.97 24.23
C GLU A 67 0.19 -28.30 25.52
N LEU A 68 0.30 -26.97 25.63
CA LEU A 68 -0.09 -26.24 26.83
C LEU A 68 -1.61 -26.05 26.95
N LEU A 69 -2.10 -26.08 28.19
CA LEU A 69 -3.48 -25.70 28.53
C LEU A 69 -3.74 -24.21 28.20
N PRO A 70 -4.99 -23.80 27.91
CA PRO A 70 -5.31 -22.43 27.51
C PRO A 70 -4.80 -21.34 28.48
N GLY A 71 -4.96 -21.54 29.79
CA GLY A 71 -4.46 -20.58 30.80
C GLY A 71 -2.93 -20.47 30.83
N HIS A 72 -2.23 -21.58 30.55
CA HIS A 72 -0.77 -21.60 30.45
C HIS A 72 -0.28 -20.93 29.16
N LYS A 73 -1.01 -21.12 28.05
CA LYS A 73 -0.73 -20.43 26.77
C LYS A 73 -0.79 -18.91 26.95
N ALA A 74 -1.82 -18.40 27.63
CA ALA A 74 -1.94 -16.96 27.91
C ALA A 74 -0.76 -16.42 28.72
N PHE A 75 -0.36 -17.12 29.79
CA PHE A 75 0.80 -16.74 30.60
C PHE A 75 2.10 -16.71 29.78
N VAL A 76 2.32 -17.73 28.95
CA VAL A 76 3.49 -17.80 28.08
C VAL A 76 3.49 -16.65 27.08
N LEU A 77 2.39 -16.40 26.37
CA LEU A 77 2.28 -15.32 25.38
C LEU A 77 2.53 -13.92 25.98
N GLU A 78 2.04 -13.66 27.18
CA GLU A 78 2.27 -12.39 27.88
C GLU A 78 3.76 -12.17 28.19
N LYS A 79 4.48 -13.22 28.56
CA LYS A 79 5.89 -13.16 28.99
C LYS A 79 6.91 -13.49 27.91
N LEU A 80 6.49 -13.99 26.75
CA LEU A 80 7.39 -14.28 25.63
C LEU A 80 8.11 -13.02 25.17
N SER A 81 9.40 -13.16 24.88
CA SER A 81 10.23 -12.05 24.38
C SER A 81 9.78 -11.63 22.97
N THR A 82 9.76 -10.32 22.72
CA THR A 82 9.48 -9.73 21.40
C THR A 82 10.63 -9.90 20.41
N SER A 83 11.81 -10.33 20.88
CA SER A 83 13.02 -10.52 20.07
C SER A 83 13.22 -11.96 19.55
N LEU A 84 12.25 -12.85 19.77
CA LEU A 84 12.34 -14.23 19.30
C LEU A 84 12.35 -14.32 17.77
N SER A 85 13.07 -15.32 17.26
CA SER A 85 13.18 -15.56 15.81
C SER A 85 11.82 -15.90 15.21
N LEU A 86 11.54 -15.34 14.03
CA LEU A 86 10.34 -15.65 13.25
C LEU A 86 10.30 -17.11 12.81
N SER A 87 11.46 -17.77 12.65
CA SER A 87 11.51 -19.21 12.37
C SER A 87 10.83 -20.06 13.45
N VAL A 88 10.82 -19.58 14.69
CA VAL A 88 10.16 -20.25 15.83
C VAL A 88 8.72 -19.77 15.97
N THR A 89 8.49 -18.47 15.91
CA THR A 89 7.20 -17.89 16.32
C THR A 89 6.16 -17.85 15.20
N ALA A 90 6.57 -17.78 13.93
CA ALA A 90 5.66 -17.53 12.80
C ALA A 90 4.56 -18.58 12.65
N ASN A 91 4.89 -19.86 12.78
CA ASN A 91 3.93 -20.95 12.57
C ASN A 91 3.23 -21.38 13.88
N LEU A 92 3.81 -21.07 15.03
CA LEU A 92 3.32 -21.53 16.34
C LEU A 92 2.39 -20.50 17.01
N ILE A 93 2.64 -19.20 16.80
CA ILE A 93 1.92 -18.14 17.50
C ILE A 93 0.97 -17.43 16.54
N SER A 94 -0.33 -17.55 16.81
CA SER A 94 -1.40 -16.83 16.11
C SER A 94 -2.00 -15.69 16.96
N ASP A 95 -1.53 -15.51 18.19
CA ASP A 95 -2.05 -14.52 19.13
C ASP A 95 -1.67 -13.08 18.74
N GLU A 96 -2.67 -12.24 18.51
CA GLU A 96 -2.50 -10.86 18.05
C GLU A 96 -1.92 -9.94 19.15
N ALA A 97 -2.11 -10.26 20.44
CA ALA A 97 -1.54 -9.45 21.53
C ALA A 97 -0.01 -9.61 21.60
N TYR A 98 0.50 -10.82 21.39
CA TYR A 98 1.94 -11.07 21.22
C TYR A 98 2.52 -10.29 20.04
N TRP A 99 1.87 -10.35 18.87
CA TRP A 99 2.35 -9.65 17.68
C TRP A 99 2.25 -8.12 17.83
N LYS A 100 1.22 -7.62 18.53
CA LYS A 100 1.11 -6.20 18.90
C LYS A 100 2.32 -5.74 19.71
N ARG A 101 2.66 -6.47 20.77
CA ARG A 101 3.86 -6.17 21.58
C ARG A 101 5.14 -6.19 20.73
N CYS A 102 5.26 -7.14 19.81
CA CYS A 102 6.42 -7.21 18.90
C CYS A 102 6.51 -5.98 17.99
N CYS A 103 5.38 -5.50 17.48
CA CYS A 103 5.33 -4.31 16.63
C CYS A 103 5.64 -3.04 17.43
N GLU A 104 5.00 -2.86 18.58
CA GLU A 104 5.20 -1.69 19.46
C GLU A 104 6.65 -1.59 19.94
N SER A 105 7.28 -2.73 20.24
CA SER A 105 8.70 -2.79 20.62
C SER A 105 9.66 -2.40 19.48
N ARG A 106 9.28 -2.59 18.22
CA ARG A 106 10.15 -2.30 17.05
C ARG A 106 9.91 -0.93 16.46
N TRP A 107 8.66 -0.47 16.44
CA TRP A 107 8.23 0.70 15.67
C TRP A 107 7.37 1.69 16.45
N GLY A 108 7.11 1.45 17.75
CA GLY A 108 6.26 2.31 18.57
C GLY A 108 4.79 2.30 18.11
N LEU A 109 4.16 3.47 18.08
CA LEU A 109 2.77 3.64 17.64
C LEU A 109 2.61 3.16 16.18
N SER A 110 1.82 2.11 15.99
CA SER A 110 1.57 1.49 14.70
C SER A 110 0.08 1.32 14.46
N ASP A 111 -0.38 1.54 13.23
CA ASP A 111 -1.76 1.37 12.81
C ASP A 111 -1.91 0.09 11.96
N VAL A 112 -2.88 -0.75 12.33
CA VAL A 112 -3.18 -2.03 11.65
C VAL A 112 -4.31 -1.91 10.63
N SER A 113 -4.92 -0.72 10.47
CA SER A 113 -6.02 -0.48 9.53
C SER A 113 -5.71 -0.95 8.11
N GLU A 114 -4.51 -0.64 7.61
CA GLU A 114 -4.05 -1.04 6.28
C GLU A 114 -3.69 -2.55 6.19
N TYR A 115 -3.51 -3.23 7.31
CA TYR A 115 -3.04 -4.62 7.38
C TYR A 115 -4.18 -5.62 7.60
N GLY A 116 -5.41 -5.22 7.31
CA GLY A 116 -6.61 -6.05 7.57
C GLY A 116 -6.81 -6.30 9.07
N HIS A 117 -6.42 -5.34 9.90
CA HIS A 117 -6.50 -5.42 11.36
C HIS A 117 -5.72 -6.59 12.00
N SER A 118 -4.63 -7.05 11.36
CA SER A 118 -3.72 -8.08 11.91
C SER A 118 -2.30 -7.51 12.14
N TRP A 119 -1.86 -7.54 13.40
CA TRP A 119 -0.51 -7.23 13.83
C TRP A 119 0.50 -8.24 13.30
N LYS A 120 0.10 -9.52 13.20
CA LYS A 120 0.95 -10.57 12.62
C LYS A 120 1.29 -10.23 11.18
N ARG A 121 0.28 -9.89 10.36
CA ARG A 121 0.47 -9.49 8.97
C ARG A 121 1.35 -8.25 8.86
N MET A 122 1.07 -7.22 9.67
CA MET A 122 1.87 -6.00 9.68
C MET A 122 3.35 -6.27 9.97
N LEU A 123 3.65 -7.12 10.95
CA LEU A 123 5.02 -7.45 11.29
C LEU A 123 5.74 -8.14 10.13
N PHE A 124 5.10 -9.10 9.46
CA PHE A 124 5.72 -9.83 8.35
C PHE A 124 5.93 -8.96 7.12
N GLU A 125 4.94 -8.15 6.73
CA GLU A 125 5.07 -7.21 5.60
C GLU A 125 6.23 -6.23 5.87
N ARG A 126 6.21 -5.54 7.02
CA ARG A 126 7.26 -4.55 7.36
C ARG A 126 8.63 -5.16 7.57
N HIS A 127 8.71 -6.39 8.08
CA HIS A 127 9.98 -7.08 8.25
C HIS A 127 10.61 -7.42 6.90
N LEU A 128 9.81 -7.94 5.95
CA LEU A 128 10.29 -8.23 4.60
C LEU A 128 10.66 -6.94 3.85
N GLU A 129 9.84 -5.88 3.96
CA GLU A 129 10.16 -4.55 3.43
C GLU A 129 11.51 -4.05 3.95
N ASN A 130 11.74 -4.12 5.26
CA ASN A 130 13.00 -3.66 5.86
C ASN A 130 14.22 -4.47 5.39
N ILE A 131 14.06 -5.78 5.17
CA ILE A 131 15.14 -6.61 4.62
C ILE A 131 15.48 -6.17 3.19
N ILE A 132 14.46 -5.93 2.36
CA ILE A 132 14.65 -5.50 0.96
C ILE A 132 15.22 -4.09 0.88
N GLU A 133 14.73 -3.15 1.69
CA GLU A 133 15.21 -1.75 1.70
C GLU A 133 16.66 -1.61 2.16
N LEU A 134 17.15 -2.54 2.99
CA LEU A 134 18.54 -2.59 3.46
C LEU A 134 19.41 -3.53 2.63
N PHE A 135 18.86 -4.17 1.59
CA PHE A 135 19.59 -5.08 0.74
C PHE A 135 20.56 -4.30 -0.14
N ILE A 136 21.85 -4.59 0.00
CA ILE A 136 22.91 -4.02 -0.83
C ILE A 136 23.32 -5.09 -1.87
N PRO A 137 23.11 -4.82 -3.18
CA PRO A 137 23.56 -5.69 -4.25
C PRO A 137 25.06 -6.01 -4.14
N ASP A 138 25.44 -7.23 -4.55
CA ASP A 138 26.80 -7.79 -4.48
C ASP A 138 27.42 -7.99 -3.07
N VAL A 139 26.84 -7.39 -2.03
CA VAL A 139 27.31 -7.48 -0.64
C VAL A 139 26.41 -8.38 0.21
N THR A 140 25.10 -8.27 0.01
CA THR A 140 24.10 -9.01 0.80
C THR A 140 23.77 -10.33 0.11
N ASP A 141 23.90 -11.46 0.82
CA ASP A 141 23.53 -12.77 0.26
C ASP A 141 22.00 -12.80 -0.01
N PRO A 142 21.55 -13.09 -1.25
CA PRO A 142 20.12 -13.25 -1.58
C PRO A 142 19.37 -14.23 -0.67
N LYS A 143 20.06 -15.21 -0.06
CA LYS A 143 19.46 -16.14 0.91
C LYS A 143 18.85 -15.44 2.11
N SER A 144 19.40 -14.30 2.53
CA SER A 144 18.85 -13.49 3.63
C SER A 144 17.37 -13.13 3.44
N VAL A 145 16.96 -12.89 2.19
CA VAL A 145 15.55 -12.62 1.83
C VAL A 145 14.78 -13.92 1.68
N LEU A 146 15.36 -14.90 0.98
CA LEU A 146 14.70 -16.16 0.65
C LEU A 146 14.39 -17.03 1.88
N ASP A 147 15.23 -16.99 2.91
CA ASP A 147 15.08 -17.77 4.14
C ASP A 147 13.89 -17.30 4.99
N VAL A 148 13.39 -16.08 4.75
CA VAL A 148 12.23 -15.47 5.43
C VAL A 148 10.90 -15.77 4.71
N VAL A 149 10.97 -16.12 3.42
CA VAL A 149 9.79 -16.37 2.58
C VAL A 149 8.90 -17.51 3.13
N PRO A 150 9.43 -18.68 3.57
CA PRO A 150 8.59 -19.76 4.09
C PRO A 150 7.74 -19.37 5.29
N GLN A 151 8.22 -18.45 6.13
CA GLN A 151 7.53 -18.00 7.34
C GLN A 151 6.49 -16.91 7.03
N CYS A 152 6.71 -16.08 6.00
CA CYS A 152 5.89 -14.89 5.75
C CYS A 152 4.97 -14.97 4.52
N ARG A 153 5.22 -15.85 3.55
CA ARG A 153 4.52 -15.87 2.23
C ARG A 153 2.99 -15.89 2.31
N ASN A 154 2.42 -16.49 3.35
CA ASN A 154 0.97 -16.58 3.52
C ASN A 154 0.34 -15.28 4.06
N TYR A 155 1.16 -14.43 4.67
CA TYR A 155 0.73 -13.20 5.34
C TYR A 155 1.02 -11.95 4.51
N VAL A 156 2.06 -11.98 3.67
CA VAL A 156 2.44 -10.86 2.82
C VAL A 156 1.43 -10.70 1.68
N ARG A 157 0.62 -9.65 1.75
CA ARG A 157 -0.28 -9.23 0.67
C ARG A 157 0.08 -7.88 0.09
N ARG A 158 0.86 -7.07 0.82
CA ARG A 158 1.39 -5.80 0.35
C ARG A 158 2.88 -5.72 0.63
N LEU A 159 3.60 -5.13 -0.32
CA LEU A 159 4.98 -4.69 -0.15
C LEU A 159 5.11 -3.23 -0.57
N LYS A 160 5.56 -2.40 0.35
CA LYS A 160 5.88 -0.99 0.12
C LYS A 160 7.38 -0.76 0.31
N ILE A 161 8.09 -0.75 -0.80
CA ILE A 161 9.52 -0.48 -0.87
C ILE A 161 9.70 0.97 -1.26
N SER A 162 10.23 1.74 -0.32
CA SER A 162 10.35 3.18 -0.42
C SER A 162 11.78 3.66 -0.67
N GLN A 163 12.72 2.71 -0.71
CA GLN A 163 14.08 2.90 -1.17
C GLN A 163 14.65 1.57 -1.65
N LEU A 164 15.64 1.64 -2.54
CA LEU A 164 16.47 0.52 -2.95
C LEU A 164 17.91 1.00 -2.96
N LEU A 165 18.81 0.29 -2.29
CA LEU A 165 20.22 0.64 -2.25
C LEU A 165 20.92 0.09 -3.51
N PRO A 166 21.74 0.89 -4.19
CA PRO A 166 22.61 0.42 -5.25
C PRO A 166 23.83 -0.32 -4.66
N PRO A 167 24.59 -1.06 -5.48
CA PRO A 167 25.84 -1.68 -5.05
C PRO A 167 26.88 -0.65 -4.60
N ILE A 168 27.74 -1.06 -3.66
CA ILE A 168 28.82 -0.21 -3.14
C ILE A 168 29.91 -0.09 -4.20
N ARG A 169 30.24 1.14 -4.60
CA ARG A 169 31.45 1.40 -5.38
C ARG A 169 32.68 1.32 -4.47
N GLU A 170 33.62 0.45 -4.80
CA GLU A 170 34.99 0.65 -4.32
C GLU A 170 35.55 1.90 -5.01
N PRO A 171 36.29 2.78 -4.30
CA PRO A 171 36.93 3.92 -4.95
C PRO A 171 37.84 3.41 -6.06
N PRO A 172 37.87 4.08 -7.23
CA PRO A 172 38.77 3.68 -8.29
C PRO A 172 40.19 3.66 -7.72
N LYS A 173 40.89 2.53 -7.88
CA LYS A 173 42.32 2.48 -7.62
C LYS A 173 42.95 3.50 -8.57
N PHE A 174 43.53 4.56 -8.02
CA PHE A 174 44.38 5.45 -8.79
C PHE A 174 45.60 4.64 -9.23
N GLU A 175 45.51 4.02 -10.39
CA GLU A 175 46.71 3.70 -11.15
C GLU A 175 47.20 5.03 -11.70
N GLU A 176 48.33 5.50 -11.16
CA GLU A 176 49.11 6.60 -11.72
C GLU A 176 49.64 6.15 -13.08
N ASP A 177 48.82 6.24 -14.13
CA ASP A 177 49.31 6.07 -15.49
C ASP A 177 49.10 7.37 -16.28
N ASP A 178 50.24 7.98 -16.56
CA ASP A 178 50.44 9.06 -17.50
C ASP A 178 49.86 8.71 -18.88
N SER A 179 49.36 9.75 -19.55
CA SER A 179 49.22 9.88 -21.01
C SER A 179 48.09 9.12 -21.74
N SER A 180 47.07 9.87 -22.16
CA SER A 180 46.89 10.33 -23.56
C SER A 180 45.42 10.54 -23.92
N ASP A 181 45.15 11.67 -24.57
CA ASP A 181 43.89 11.99 -25.21
C ASP A 181 43.55 10.96 -26.29
N SER A 182 42.45 10.23 -26.11
CA SER A 182 41.67 9.61 -27.19
C SER A 182 40.27 9.26 -26.67
N ALA A 183 39.33 10.19 -26.88
CA ALA A 183 37.91 9.95 -26.73
C ALA A 183 37.43 9.02 -27.86
N SER A 184 37.55 7.71 -27.65
CA SER A 184 36.85 6.71 -28.43
C SER A 184 36.13 5.75 -27.49
N ASP A 185 34.80 5.80 -27.56
CA ASP A 185 33.83 4.74 -27.31
C ASP A 185 34.46 3.36 -27.00
N MET A 186 34.65 3.10 -25.71
CA MET A 186 34.99 1.79 -25.17
C MET A 186 33.96 1.50 -24.09
N GLY A 187 33.25 0.38 -24.26
CA GLY A 187 32.10 0.00 -23.47
C GLY A 187 32.32 0.15 -21.97
N HIS A 188 31.35 0.77 -21.31
CA HIS A 188 31.30 0.83 -19.85
C HIS A 188 31.19 -0.58 -19.25
N GLU A 189 32.30 -1.28 -19.07
CA GLU A 189 32.46 -2.27 -18.00
C GLU A 189 32.66 -1.52 -16.66
N GLY A 190 31.67 -0.69 -16.32
CA GLY A 190 31.50 -0.24 -14.94
C GLY A 190 30.84 -1.34 -14.11
N PRO A 191 31.02 -1.36 -12.78
CA PRO A 191 30.25 -2.25 -11.92
C PRO A 191 28.75 -2.06 -12.16
N SER A 192 27.99 -3.15 -12.19
CA SER A 192 26.54 -3.14 -12.40
C SER A 192 25.91 -2.19 -11.38
N MET A 193 25.05 -1.26 -11.79
CA MET A 193 24.36 -0.32 -10.88
C MET A 193 22.97 -0.85 -10.48
N ASP A 194 22.72 -2.13 -10.72
CA ASP A 194 21.42 -2.76 -10.59
C ASP A 194 21.05 -2.96 -9.12
N HIS A 195 19.78 -2.76 -8.80
CA HIS A 195 19.22 -2.86 -7.46
C HIS A 195 18.81 -4.31 -7.13
N PHE A 196 18.05 -4.50 -6.05
CA PHE A 196 17.48 -5.78 -5.69
C PHE A 196 16.66 -6.41 -6.84
N ASP A 197 17.04 -7.63 -7.24
CA ASP A 197 16.34 -8.40 -8.29
C ASP A 197 15.04 -9.00 -7.75
N PHE A 198 13.91 -8.34 -8.04
CA PHE A 198 12.58 -8.81 -7.63
C PHE A 198 12.17 -10.17 -8.25
N SER A 199 12.86 -10.63 -9.30
CA SER A 199 12.53 -11.90 -9.94
C SER A 199 12.79 -13.11 -9.06
N ILE A 200 13.65 -12.98 -8.03
CA ILE A 200 13.90 -14.05 -7.06
C ILE A 200 12.80 -14.19 -5.99
N LEU A 201 11.95 -13.17 -5.84
CA LEU A 201 11.02 -13.05 -4.72
C LEU A 201 9.55 -13.10 -5.16
N LEU A 202 9.16 -12.33 -6.18
CA LEU A 202 7.74 -12.14 -6.51
C LEU A 202 7.02 -13.40 -6.98
N ASP A 203 7.75 -14.38 -7.53
CA ASP A 203 7.21 -15.69 -7.91
C ASP A 203 6.81 -16.54 -6.69
N LYS A 204 7.45 -16.33 -5.54
CA LYS A 204 7.18 -17.06 -4.28
C LYS A 204 6.07 -16.43 -3.45
N LEU A 205 5.75 -15.16 -3.67
CA LEU A 205 4.71 -14.42 -2.95
C LEU A 205 3.35 -14.54 -3.66
N THR A 206 2.76 -15.73 -3.61
CA THR A 206 1.54 -16.08 -4.37
C THR A 206 0.29 -15.31 -3.94
N ASN A 207 0.31 -14.65 -2.79
CA ASN A 207 -0.81 -13.87 -2.25
C ASN A 207 -0.55 -12.35 -2.31
N LEU A 208 0.50 -11.90 -3.00
CA LEU A 208 0.81 -10.49 -3.12
C LEU A 208 -0.25 -9.78 -3.98
N GLU A 209 -0.96 -8.84 -3.38
CA GLU A 209 -2.03 -8.05 -3.98
C GLU A 209 -1.57 -6.63 -4.32
N GLU A 210 -0.63 -6.07 -3.56
CA GLU A 210 -0.16 -4.70 -3.74
C GLU A 210 1.38 -4.61 -3.72
N LEU A 211 1.94 -3.95 -4.73
CA LEU A 211 3.37 -3.69 -4.82
C LEU A 211 3.60 -2.20 -5.08
N GLN A 212 4.28 -1.54 -4.16
CA GLN A 212 4.74 -0.17 -4.31
C GLN A 212 6.27 -0.13 -4.29
N LEU A 213 6.87 0.48 -5.30
CA LEU A 213 8.31 0.61 -5.47
C LEU A 213 8.69 2.08 -5.70
N VAL A 214 9.82 2.46 -5.09
CA VAL A 214 10.55 3.69 -5.37
C VAL A 214 12.02 3.31 -5.57
N TYR A 215 12.52 3.46 -6.79
CA TYR A 215 13.94 3.29 -7.10
C TYR A 215 14.69 4.56 -6.72
N GLY A 216 15.42 4.48 -5.62
CA GLY A 216 16.24 5.56 -5.09
C GLY A 216 16.56 5.35 -3.62
N VAL A 217 17.47 6.16 -3.09
CA VAL A 217 17.94 6.06 -1.71
C VAL A 217 17.31 7.15 -0.85
N LYS A 218 16.91 6.80 0.38
CA LYS A 218 16.47 7.79 1.37
C LYS A 218 17.65 8.30 2.17
N GLY A 219 17.72 9.61 2.37
CA GLY A 219 18.66 10.21 3.34
C GLY A 219 20.13 9.98 2.99
N CYS A 220 20.55 10.34 1.75
CA CYS A 220 21.91 10.13 1.26
C CYS A 220 23.01 10.83 2.08
N GLY A 221 22.65 11.74 2.99
CA GLY A 221 23.61 12.51 3.78
C GLY A 221 24.59 13.27 2.88
N MET A 222 25.88 13.24 3.25
CA MET A 222 26.96 13.88 2.49
C MET A 222 27.46 13.03 1.30
N ASN A 223 27.02 11.77 1.18
CA ASN A 223 27.47 10.83 0.16
C ASN A 223 26.51 10.80 -1.05
N PHE A 224 26.01 11.97 -1.46
CA PHE A 224 25.06 12.09 -2.56
C PHE A 224 25.75 11.86 -3.91
N GLU A 225 25.24 10.90 -4.69
CA GLU A 225 25.56 10.74 -6.11
C GLU A 225 24.26 10.57 -6.94
N TRP A 226 24.25 11.08 -8.18
CA TRP A 226 23.06 11.07 -9.04
C TRP A 226 22.58 9.68 -9.46
N ASN A 227 23.52 8.74 -9.55
CA ASN A 227 23.34 7.33 -9.87
C ASN A 227 22.63 6.55 -8.75
N LEU A 228 22.62 7.03 -7.49
CA LEU A 228 21.87 6.42 -6.38
C LEU A 228 20.35 6.38 -6.60
N PHE A 229 19.88 7.10 -7.60
CA PHE A 229 18.47 7.22 -7.97
C PHE A 229 18.22 6.70 -9.39
N GLU A 230 19.15 5.94 -9.95
CA GLU A 230 19.05 5.43 -11.31
C GLU A 230 18.27 4.12 -11.33
N PHE A 231 17.04 4.16 -11.84
CA PHE A 231 16.35 2.93 -12.24
C PHE A 231 16.96 2.47 -13.56
N THR A 232 17.80 1.43 -13.52
CA THR A 232 18.53 0.97 -14.71
C THR A 232 17.60 0.26 -15.69
N PHE A 233 18.06 0.02 -16.92
CA PHE A 233 17.29 -0.77 -17.87
C PHE A 233 17.19 -2.24 -17.45
N ARG A 234 18.25 -2.80 -16.84
CA ARG A 234 18.25 -4.19 -16.34
C ARG A 234 17.31 -4.35 -15.13
N ASP A 235 17.28 -3.37 -14.23
CA ASP A 235 16.27 -3.33 -13.15
C ASP A 235 14.85 -3.41 -13.73
N CYS A 236 14.60 -2.63 -14.79
CA CYS A 236 13.31 -2.62 -15.47
C CYS A 236 12.96 -3.97 -16.12
N GLU A 237 13.93 -4.65 -16.75
CA GLU A 237 13.73 -5.97 -17.34
C GLU A 237 13.48 -7.05 -16.28
N SER A 238 14.27 -7.04 -15.20
CA SER A 238 14.07 -7.94 -14.04
C SER A 238 12.67 -7.73 -13.45
N LEU A 239 12.30 -6.48 -13.18
CA LEU A 239 11.00 -6.15 -12.62
C LEU A 239 9.87 -6.58 -13.56
N ALA A 240 9.98 -6.32 -14.86
CA ALA A 240 8.98 -6.74 -15.84
C ALA A 240 8.82 -8.27 -15.88
N LYS A 241 9.92 -9.03 -15.78
CA LYS A 241 9.88 -10.49 -15.67
C LYS A 241 9.18 -10.93 -14.37
N ALA A 242 9.49 -10.28 -13.26
CA ALA A 242 8.90 -10.58 -11.96
C ALA A 242 7.39 -10.28 -11.93
N LEU A 243 6.96 -9.15 -12.47
CA LEU A 243 5.56 -8.75 -12.61
C LEU A 243 4.77 -9.74 -13.48
N LYS A 244 5.38 -10.26 -14.56
CA LYS A 244 4.74 -11.26 -15.41
C LYS A 244 4.42 -12.55 -14.65
N SER A 245 5.23 -12.93 -13.66
CA SER A 245 5.01 -14.13 -12.83
C SER A 245 3.97 -13.92 -11.72
N CYS A 246 3.81 -12.68 -11.23
CA CYS A 246 2.96 -12.36 -10.08
C CYS A 246 1.47 -12.22 -10.45
N LYS A 247 0.76 -13.34 -10.60
CA LYS A 247 -0.65 -13.34 -11.08
C LYS A 247 -1.69 -12.82 -10.07
N SER A 248 -1.34 -12.67 -8.80
CA SER A 248 -2.25 -12.17 -7.76
C SER A 248 -2.31 -10.64 -7.65
N LEU A 249 -1.41 -9.94 -8.35
CA LEU A 249 -1.21 -8.50 -8.18
C LEU A 249 -2.41 -7.67 -8.68
N LYS A 250 -3.01 -6.92 -7.76
CA LYS A 250 -4.14 -6.02 -8.01
C LYS A 250 -3.72 -4.56 -8.15
N VAL A 251 -2.68 -4.15 -7.42
CA VAL A 251 -2.22 -2.76 -7.36
C VAL A 251 -0.71 -2.72 -7.60
N LEU A 252 -0.30 -1.99 -8.63
CA LEU A 252 1.10 -1.71 -8.91
C LEU A 252 1.35 -0.21 -8.86
N ARG A 253 2.29 0.23 -8.02
CA ARG A 253 2.72 1.62 -7.93
C ARG A 253 4.24 1.70 -8.09
N ILE A 254 4.70 2.42 -9.11
CA ILE A 254 6.12 2.69 -9.33
C ILE A 254 6.25 4.20 -9.45
N GLN A 255 6.56 4.86 -8.34
CA GLN A 255 6.58 6.32 -8.24
C GLN A 255 8.01 6.82 -8.09
N GLN A 256 8.29 8.04 -8.55
CA GLN A 256 9.59 8.70 -8.30
C GLN A 256 10.81 7.84 -8.70
N SER A 257 10.68 7.04 -9.75
CA SER A 257 11.65 6.00 -10.13
C SER A 257 12.25 6.26 -11.50
N LYS A 258 12.18 7.50 -12.00
CA LYS A 258 12.72 7.91 -13.32
C LYS A 258 12.31 6.98 -14.48
N VAL A 259 11.08 6.45 -14.46
CA VAL A 259 10.56 5.62 -15.55
C VAL A 259 10.37 6.51 -16.80
N ASP A 260 11.17 6.27 -17.84
CA ASP A 260 11.05 6.94 -19.13
C ASP A 260 10.17 6.14 -20.12
N ASP A 261 10.08 6.59 -21.37
CA ASP A 261 9.28 5.96 -22.42
C ASP A 261 9.67 4.50 -22.70
N ASP A 262 10.98 4.20 -22.74
CA ASP A 262 11.47 2.87 -23.07
C ASP A 262 11.23 1.90 -21.91
N LYS A 263 11.51 2.31 -20.67
CA LYS A 263 11.20 1.53 -19.47
C LYS A 263 9.69 1.33 -19.30
N CYS A 264 8.90 2.38 -19.53
CA CYS A 264 7.43 2.29 -19.52
C CYS A 264 6.93 1.23 -20.49
N ARG A 265 7.47 1.19 -21.72
CA ARG A 265 7.10 0.19 -22.73
C ARG A 265 7.45 -1.23 -22.28
N VAL A 266 8.61 -1.45 -21.67
CA VAL A 266 9.02 -2.75 -21.13
C VAL A 266 8.08 -3.20 -20.02
N LEU A 267 7.81 -2.34 -19.03
CA LEU A 267 6.86 -2.63 -17.95
C LEU A 267 5.46 -2.94 -18.50
N VAL A 268 4.93 -2.06 -19.35
CA VAL A 268 3.61 -2.24 -19.96
C VAL A 268 3.52 -3.57 -20.71
N SER A 269 4.56 -3.97 -21.44
CA SER A 269 4.56 -5.23 -22.20
C SER A 269 4.34 -6.46 -21.31
N SER A 270 4.83 -6.42 -20.07
CA SER A 270 4.63 -7.47 -19.07
C SER A 270 3.25 -7.46 -18.41
N LEU A 271 2.58 -6.31 -18.44
CA LEU A 271 1.26 -6.08 -17.83
C LEU A 271 0.10 -6.29 -18.82
N LEU A 272 0.38 -6.45 -20.12
CA LEU A 272 -0.64 -6.78 -21.11
C LEU A 272 -1.33 -8.09 -20.72
N ASP A 273 -2.67 -8.08 -20.71
CA ASP A 273 -3.52 -9.21 -20.33
C ASP A 273 -3.26 -9.74 -18.89
N HIS A 274 -2.74 -8.90 -18.00
CA HIS A 274 -2.57 -9.28 -16.59
C HIS A 274 -3.92 -9.66 -15.95
N PRO A 275 -4.06 -10.83 -15.31
CA PRO A 275 -5.37 -11.39 -14.97
C PRO A 275 -6.13 -10.63 -13.88
N SER A 276 -5.41 -9.92 -13.01
CA SER A 276 -5.96 -9.38 -11.76
C SER A 276 -5.64 -7.91 -11.52
N LEU A 277 -4.92 -7.23 -12.42
CA LEU A 277 -4.47 -5.86 -12.17
C LEU A 277 -5.64 -4.88 -12.30
N LEU A 278 -5.89 -4.12 -11.22
CA LEU A 278 -6.98 -3.15 -11.12
C LEU A 278 -6.49 -1.71 -11.01
N GLU A 279 -5.30 -1.49 -10.45
CA GLU A 279 -4.72 -0.15 -10.29
C GLU A 279 -3.27 -0.13 -10.77
N LEU A 280 -2.97 0.88 -11.59
CA LEU A 280 -1.62 1.21 -12.01
C LEU A 280 -1.32 2.66 -11.69
N ASP A 281 -0.25 2.89 -10.94
CA ASP A 281 0.29 4.21 -10.66
C ASP A 281 1.74 4.30 -11.13
N LEU A 282 1.99 5.13 -12.14
CA LEU A 282 3.32 5.49 -12.65
C LEU A 282 3.58 7.00 -12.53
N SER A 283 2.99 7.64 -11.52
CA SER A 283 3.15 9.08 -11.29
C SER A 283 4.56 9.47 -10.86
N HIS A 284 4.89 10.76 -11.04
CA HIS A 284 6.22 11.30 -10.71
C HIS A 284 7.37 10.60 -11.45
N ASN A 285 7.23 10.40 -12.75
CA ASN A 285 8.23 9.77 -13.60
C ASN A 285 8.54 10.65 -14.83
N LEU A 286 9.19 10.08 -15.84
CA LEU A 286 9.65 10.77 -17.04
C LEU A 286 8.92 10.26 -18.30
N ILE A 287 7.68 9.78 -18.14
CA ILE A 287 6.89 9.20 -19.23
C ILE A 287 6.45 10.31 -20.17
N GLY A 288 6.82 10.21 -21.45
CA GLY A 288 6.40 11.07 -22.54
C GLY A 288 5.33 10.43 -23.42
N ASP A 289 5.23 10.92 -24.66
CA ASP A 289 4.17 10.52 -25.58
C ASP A 289 4.29 9.06 -26.06
N ARG A 290 5.51 8.50 -26.15
CA ARG A 290 5.69 7.11 -26.59
C ARG A 290 5.28 6.13 -25.49
N GLY A 291 5.62 6.42 -24.24
CA GLY A 291 5.17 5.66 -23.08
C GLY A 291 3.65 5.79 -22.87
N ALA A 292 3.08 6.99 -23.03
CA ALA A 292 1.63 7.20 -22.99
C ALA A 292 0.89 6.36 -24.06
N ARG A 293 1.45 6.24 -25.26
CA ARG A 293 0.91 5.36 -26.32
C ARG A 293 0.95 3.88 -25.91
N ALA A 294 2.02 3.43 -25.25
CA ALA A 294 2.09 2.08 -24.72
C ALA A 294 1.01 1.84 -23.66
N ILE A 295 0.82 2.80 -22.74
CA ILE A 295 -0.26 2.75 -21.74
C ILE A 295 -1.64 2.75 -22.40
N GLY A 296 -1.84 3.51 -23.49
CA GLY A 296 -3.07 3.44 -24.29
C GLY A 296 -3.35 2.03 -24.82
N LYS A 297 -2.32 1.31 -25.27
CA LYS A 297 -2.45 -0.11 -25.65
C LYS A 297 -2.81 -1.00 -24.46
N LEU A 298 -2.26 -0.74 -23.27
CA LEU A 298 -2.61 -1.45 -22.04
C LEU A 298 -4.08 -1.26 -21.66
N LEU A 299 -4.59 -0.02 -21.73
CA LEU A 299 -5.99 0.28 -21.46
C LEU A 299 -6.94 -0.50 -22.39
N GLY A 300 -6.54 -0.75 -23.65
CA GLY A 300 -7.35 -1.56 -24.56
C GLY A 300 -7.43 -3.06 -24.23
N ARG A 301 -6.54 -3.57 -23.36
CA ARG A 301 -6.37 -5.01 -23.10
C ARG A 301 -6.38 -5.40 -21.61
N SER A 302 -6.78 -4.48 -20.74
CA SER A 302 -6.76 -4.68 -19.30
C SER A 302 -8.13 -4.41 -18.68
N HIS A 303 -8.31 -4.88 -17.44
CA HIS A 303 -9.47 -4.58 -16.61
C HIS A 303 -9.18 -3.49 -15.58
N LEU A 304 -8.18 -2.64 -15.86
CA LEU A 304 -7.79 -1.53 -14.98
C LEU A 304 -9.00 -0.67 -14.64
N LYS A 305 -9.15 -0.40 -13.34
CA LYS A 305 -10.17 0.47 -12.75
C LYS A 305 -9.59 1.85 -12.45
N ARG A 306 -8.31 1.94 -12.10
CA ARG A 306 -7.65 3.19 -11.75
C ARG A 306 -6.30 3.31 -12.45
N LEU A 307 -6.07 4.45 -13.10
CA LEU A 307 -4.79 4.78 -13.72
C LEU A 307 -4.34 6.16 -13.23
N ALA A 308 -3.15 6.21 -12.62
CA ALA A 308 -2.51 7.43 -12.19
C ALA A 308 -1.16 7.59 -12.89
N ILE A 309 -1.03 8.65 -13.70
CA ILE A 309 0.18 9.00 -14.46
C ILE A 309 0.43 10.50 -14.42
N TYR A 310 0.06 11.12 -13.30
CA TYR A 310 0.27 12.54 -13.05
C TYR A 310 1.75 12.85 -12.77
N ASN A 311 2.16 14.10 -13.02
CA ASN A 311 3.55 14.54 -12.92
C ASN A 311 4.50 13.69 -13.78
N ASN A 312 4.24 13.71 -15.07
CA ASN A 312 5.04 13.08 -16.12
C ASN A 312 5.27 14.12 -17.25
N GLN A 313 5.77 13.69 -18.40
CA GLN A 313 6.09 14.55 -19.54
C GLN A 313 5.14 14.32 -20.73
N ILE A 314 3.90 13.89 -20.47
CA ILE A 314 2.90 13.57 -21.50
C ILE A 314 2.39 14.87 -22.13
N ARG A 315 2.37 14.92 -23.46
CA ARG A 315 1.88 16.07 -24.24
C ARG A 315 0.61 15.71 -25.01
N GLY A 316 0.12 16.64 -25.83
CA GLY A 316 -1.05 16.46 -26.70
C GLY A 316 -1.09 15.12 -27.44
N PRO A 317 -0.02 14.69 -28.15
CA PRO A 317 -0.01 13.42 -28.88
C PRO A 317 -0.15 12.18 -27.97
N GLY A 318 0.52 12.16 -26.82
CA GLY A 318 0.36 11.10 -25.83
C GLY A 318 -1.04 11.06 -25.23
N ALA A 319 -1.60 12.24 -24.94
CA ALA A 319 -2.97 12.41 -24.46
C ALA A 319 -3.99 11.88 -25.47
N GLN A 320 -3.84 12.19 -26.77
CA GLN A 320 -4.69 11.67 -27.83
C GLN A 320 -4.68 10.14 -27.90
N ALA A 321 -3.51 9.51 -27.75
CA ALA A 321 -3.40 8.06 -27.74
C ALA A 321 -4.15 7.44 -26.54
N LEU A 322 -4.02 8.04 -25.36
CA LEU A 322 -4.77 7.65 -24.16
C LEU A 322 -6.27 7.84 -24.35
N SER A 323 -6.69 8.98 -24.90
CA SER A 323 -8.10 9.30 -25.18
C SER A 323 -8.74 8.36 -26.19
N HIS A 324 -8.00 7.93 -27.23
CA HIS A 324 -8.49 6.94 -28.18
C HIS A 324 -8.82 5.60 -27.50
N ALA A 325 -7.94 5.16 -26.58
CA ALA A 325 -8.17 3.95 -25.80
C ALA A 325 -9.31 4.13 -24.79
N LEU A 326 -9.34 5.27 -24.08
CA LEU A 326 -10.36 5.62 -23.11
C LEU A 326 -11.77 5.60 -23.72
N ALA A 327 -11.94 6.12 -24.94
CA ALA A 327 -13.23 6.18 -25.63
C ALA A 327 -13.90 4.80 -25.80
N LYS A 328 -13.11 3.71 -25.81
CA LYS A 328 -13.59 2.33 -25.98
C LYS A 328 -13.42 1.48 -24.71
N ASN A 329 -12.79 2.01 -23.67
CA ASN A 329 -12.45 1.22 -22.50
C ASN A 329 -13.69 0.99 -21.60
N PRO A 330 -14.02 -0.28 -21.28
CA PRO A 330 -15.22 -0.61 -20.50
C PRO A 330 -15.00 -0.63 -18.98
N SER A 331 -13.75 -0.50 -18.51
CA SER A 331 -13.39 -0.84 -17.13
C SER A 331 -12.95 0.34 -16.27
N LEU A 332 -12.29 1.34 -16.87
CA LEU A 332 -11.59 2.41 -16.17
C LEU A 332 -12.59 3.38 -15.55
N VAL A 333 -12.47 3.54 -14.23
CA VAL A 333 -13.35 4.35 -13.39
C VAL A 333 -12.67 5.65 -12.98
N ALA A 334 -11.34 5.64 -12.78
CA ALA A 334 -10.58 6.83 -12.42
C ALA A 334 -9.32 7.00 -13.28
N LEU A 335 -9.11 8.22 -13.77
CA LEU A 335 -7.93 8.63 -14.53
C LEU A 335 -7.35 9.93 -13.96
N ASN A 336 -6.06 9.90 -13.63
CA ASN A 336 -5.33 11.07 -13.14
C ASN A 336 -4.15 11.40 -14.04
N LEU A 337 -4.25 12.55 -14.72
CA LEU A 337 -3.29 13.09 -15.69
C LEU A 337 -2.75 14.46 -15.27
N ARG A 338 -2.92 14.87 -14.00
CA ARG A 338 -2.47 16.18 -13.54
C ARG A 338 -0.97 16.42 -13.78
N LEU A 339 -0.54 17.67 -13.79
CA LEU A 339 0.88 18.03 -13.86
C LEU A 339 1.58 17.39 -15.08
N ASN A 340 0.93 17.39 -16.23
CA ASN A 340 1.54 17.04 -17.52
C ASN A 340 1.49 18.29 -18.42
N ARG A 341 1.66 18.14 -19.73
CA ARG A 341 1.65 19.24 -20.71
C ARG A 341 0.72 18.94 -21.87
N LEU A 342 -0.50 18.50 -21.55
CA LEU A 342 -1.46 18.03 -22.55
C LEU A 342 -1.86 19.13 -23.54
N ALA A 343 -1.85 20.39 -23.09
CA ALA A 343 -2.35 21.56 -23.81
C ALA A 343 -3.79 21.35 -24.32
N ASP A 344 -4.28 22.27 -25.16
CA ASP A 344 -5.64 22.17 -25.69
C ASP A 344 -5.86 20.94 -26.58
N GLU A 345 -4.83 20.52 -27.31
CA GLU A 345 -4.88 19.32 -28.15
C GLU A 345 -5.24 18.07 -27.32
N GLY A 346 -4.59 17.88 -26.17
CA GLY A 346 -4.87 16.77 -25.28
C GLY A 346 -6.19 16.94 -24.52
N GLY A 347 -6.49 18.15 -24.07
CA GLY A 347 -7.75 18.48 -23.38
C GLY A 347 -8.99 18.19 -24.25
N GLN A 348 -8.97 18.66 -25.50
CA GLN A 348 -10.04 18.39 -26.48
C GLN A 348 -10.15 16.90 -26.82
N ALA A 349 -9.02 16.18 -26.93
CA ALA A 349 -9.05 14.74 -27.17
C ALA A 349 -9.72 13.98 -26.02
N VAL A 350 -9.44 14.36 -24.76
CA VAL A 350 -10.10 13.77 -23.58
C VAL A 350 -11.59 14.07 -23.59
N ALA A 351 -11.98 15.33 -23.87
CA ALA A 351 -13.39 15.70 -23.98
C ALA A 351 -14.12 14.87 -25.07
N GLN A 352 -13.49 14.69 -26.23
CA GLN A 352 -14.03 13.85 -27.31
C GLN A 352 -14.19 12.38 -26.90
N ALA A 353 -13.29 11.86 -26.07
CA ALA A 353 -13.40 10.50 -25.54
C ALA A 353 -14.58 10.36 -24.56
N LEU A 354 -14.87 11.37 -23.74
CA LEU A 354 -15.98 11.38 -22.79
C LEU A 354 -17.37 11.39 -23.45
N LEU A 355 -17.48 11.83 -24.70
CA LEU A 355 -18.72 11.69 -25.48
C LEU A 355 -19.09 10.22 -25.72
N LYS A 356 -18.10 9.32 -25.76
CA LYS A 356 -18.29 7.88 -26.02
C LYS A 356 -18.16 7.04 -24.76
N ASN A 357 -17.25 7.41 -23.87
CA ASN A 357 -17.01 6.67 -22.64
C ASN A 357 -18.13 6.93 -21.62
N GLN A 358 -18.80 5.86 -21.19
CA GLN A 358 -19.87 5.90 -20.18
C GLN A 358 -19.50 5.08 -18.94
N ASN A 359 -18.21 5.02 -18.58
CA ASN A 359 -17.72 4.27 -17.42
C ASN A 359 -16.85 5.10 -16.48
N LEU A 360 -16.18 6.13 -17.00
CA LEU A 360 -15.30 6.98 -16.20
C LEU A 360 -16.14 7.80 -15.22
N VAL A 361 -15.73 7.78 -13.95
CA VAL A 361 -16.38 8.45 -12.82
C VAL A 361 -15.52 9.59 -12.29
N SER A 362 -14.20 9.44 -12.29
CA SER A 362 -13.26 10.46 -11.80
C SER A 362 -12.19 10.78 -12.83
N LEU A 363 -12.03 12.07 -13.13
CA LEU A 363 -11.06 12.58 -14.09
C LEU A 363 -10.34 13.79 -13.53
N HIS A 364 -9.00 13.71 -13.46
CA HIS A 364 -8.17 14.83 -13.04
C HIS A 364 -7.23 15.29 -14.15
N LEU A 365 -7.42 16.53 -14.61
CA LEU A 365 -6.67 17.21 -15.67
C LEU A 365 -6.02 18.52 -15.19
N GLY A 366 -5.95 18.77 -13.89
CA GLY A 366 -5.35 19.99 -13.37
C GLY A 366 -3.87 20.18 -13.73
N ALA A 367 -3.44 21.43 -13.92
CA ALA A 367 -2.08 21.82 -14.32
C ALA A 367 -1.59 21.11 -15.59
N ASN A 368 -2.25 21.38 -16.72
CA ASN A 368 -1.96 20.78 -18.03
C ASN A 368 -1.86 21.79 -19.18
N GLU A 369 -1.70 23.08 -18.86
CA GLU A 369 -1.57 24.17 -19.85
C GLU A 369 -2.79 24.28 -20.78
N MET A 370 -3.98 23.89 -20.30
CA MET A 370 -5.23 23.97 -21.08
C MET A 370 -5.83 25.37 -21.00
N THR A 371 -6.48 25.80 -22.09
CA THR A 371 -7.09 27.13 -22.19
C THR A 371 -8.57 27.05 -22.57
N GLU A 372 -9.17 28.18 -22.99
CA GLU A 372 -10.59 28.29 -23.37
C GLU A 372 -11.08 27.18 -24.33
N PRO A 373 -10.35 26.77 -25.39
CA PRO A 373 -10.84 25.76 -26.33
C PRO A 373 -11.07 24.40 -25.66
N THR A 374 -10.30 24.07 -24.62
CA THR A 374 -10.55 22.88 -23.81
C THR A 374 -11.82 23.02 -22.98
N ALA A 375 -12.07 24.20 -22.39
CA ALA A 375 -13.28 24.45 -21.62
C ALA A 375 -14.53 24.28 -22.49
N THR A 376 -14.51 24.81 -23.71
CA THR A 376 -15.61 24.63 -24.70
C THR A 376 -15.85 23.15 -25.03
N ALA A 377 -14.78 22.41 -25.32
CA ALA A 377 -14.91 20.99 -25.63
C ALA A 377 -15.42 20.17 -24.44
N MET A 378 -14.92 20.47 -23.23
CA MET A 378 -15.35 19.81 -22.00
C MET A 378 -16.82 20.13 -21.68
N ALA A 379 -17.25 21.37 -21.85
CA ALA A 379 -18.64 21.77 -21.67
C ALA A 379 -19.58 20.93 -22.56
N ASN A 380 -19.25 20.81 -23.85
CA ASN A 380 -20.01 19.97 -24.78
C ASN A 380 -20.01 18.50 -24.35
N ALA A 381 -18.86 17.97 -23.92
CA ALA A 381 -18.77 16.60 -23.43
C ALA A 381 -19.64 16.36 -22.18
N LEU A 382 -19.68 17.32 -21.25
CA LEU A 382 -20.48 17.24 -20.03
C LEU A 382 -21.98 17.28 -20.30
N VAL A 383 -22.46 17.94 -21.35
CA VAL A 383 -23.89 17.89 -21.72
C VAL A 383 -24.34 16.45 -22.00
N HIS A 384 -23.46 15.63 -22.59
CA HIS A 384 -23.79 14.26 -23.01
C HIS A 384 -23.30 13.16 -22.06
N ASN A 385 -22.28 13.42 -21.25
CA ASN A 385 -21.74 12.44 -20.32
C ASN A 385 -22.58 12.39 -19.02
N SER A 386 -23.06 11.20 -18.65
CA SER A 386 -23.90 11.03 -17.45
C SER A 386 -23.23 10.20 -16.34
N THR A 387 -21.98 9.77 -16.54
CA THR A 387 -21.26 8.88 -15.62
C THR A 387 -20.20 9.58 -14.80
N LEU A 388 -19.62 10.66 -15.31
CA LEU A 388 -18.61 11.43 -14.59
C LEU A 388 -19.22 12.06 -13.33
N ARG A 389 -18.52 11.93 -12.21
CA ARG A 389 -18.92 12.46 -10.89
C ARG A 389 -17.92 13.48 -10.37
N ASN A 390 -16.63 13.27 -10.65
CA ASN A 390 -15.56 14.12 -10.15
C ASN A 390 -14.70 14.58 -11.34
N LEU A 391 -14.57 15.89 -11.50
CA LEU A 391 -13.73 16.51 -12.52
C LEU A 391 -12.76 17.48 -11.83
N SER A 392 -11.51 17.54 -12.27
CA SER A 392 -10.57 18.57 -11.83
C SER A 392 -9.91 19.20 -13.04
N LEU A 393 -10.12 20.51 -13.19
CA LEU A 393 -9.50 21.38 -14.19
C LEU A 393 -8.59 22.43 -13.53
N ALA A 394 -8.34 22.32 -12.22
CA ALA A 394 -7.59 23.30 -11.44
C ALA A 394 -6.21 23.63 -12.03
N CYS A 395 -5.70 24.83 -11.79
CA CYS A 395 -4.39 25.29 -12.27
C CYS A 395 -4.22 25.25 -13.80
N ASN A 396 -5.29 25.49 -14.56
CA ASN A 396 -5.24 25.72 -16.01
C ASN A 396 -5.54 27.20 -16.32
N ARG A 397 -5.61 27.61 -17.60
CA ARG A 397 -5.88 29.01 -17.97
C ARG A 397 -7.12 29.10 -18.85
N LEU A 398 -8.25 28.60 -18.33
CA LEU A 398 -9.50 28.49 -19.08
C LEU A 398 -10.11 29.86 -19.42
N GLY A 399 -9.84 30.86 -18.59
CA GLY A 399 -10.30 32.23 -18.79
C GLY A 399 -11.78 32.42 -18.47
N VAL A 400 -12.21 33.68 -18.50
CA VAL A 400 -13.58 34.08 -18.16
C VAL A 400 -14.60 33.50 -19.16
N ASP A 401 -14.30 33.53 -20.46
CA ASP A 401 -15.22 33.01 -21.48
C ASP A 401 -15.29 31.49 -21.46
N GLY A 402 -14.16 30.80 -21.25
CA GLY A 402 -14.16 29.36 -20.98
C GLY A 402 -14.99 29.00 -19.74
N GLY A 403 -14.95 29.86 -18.72
CA GLY A 403 -15.78 29.73 -17.52
C GLY A 403 -17.28 29.80 -17.79
N LYS A 404 -17.73 30.77 -18.61
CA LYS A 404 -19.15 30.90 -19.01
C LYS A 404 -19.64 29.67 -19.76
N VAL A 405 -18.86 29.20 -20.72
CA VAL A 405 -19.23 28.03 -21.54
C VAL A 405 -19.25 26.76 -20.69
N LEU A 406 -18.30 26.59 -19.77
CA LEU A 406 -18.29 25.46 -18.84
C LEU A 406 -19.49 25.49 -17.90
N GLU A 407 -19.84 26.66 -17.35
CA GLU A 407 -21.04 26.86 -16.54
C GLU A 407 -22.31 26.45 -17.31
N GLU A 408 -22.47 26.93 -18.54
CA GLU A 408 -23.61 26.60 -19.39
C GLU A 408 -23.70 25.09 -19.65
N GLY A 409 -22.60 24.44 -20.02
CA GLY A 409 -22.56 22.99 -20.21
C GLY A 409 -22.89 22.21 -18.93
N MET A 410 -22.38 22.66 -17.79
CA MET A 410 -22.65 22.06 -16.49
C MET A 410 -24.11 22.23 -16.04
N SER A 411 -24.79 23.30 -16.44
CA SER A 411 -26.21 23.53 -16.09
C SER A 411 -27.13 22.42 -16.65
N HIS A 412 -26.72 21.78 -17.75
CA HIS A 412 -27.40 20.64 -18.36
C HIS A 412 -26.97 19.29 -17.79
N ASN A 413 -25.86 19.25 -17.04
CA ASN A 413 -25.36 18.03 -16.43
C ASN A 413 -25.92 17.84 -15.00
N SER A 414 -26.61 16.73 -14.77
CA SER A 414 -27.17 16.38 -13.45
C SER A 414 -26.33 15.36 -12.67
N SER A 415 -25.18 14.99 -13.23
CA SER A 415 -24.42 13.81 -12.88
C SER A 415 -23.14 14.17 -12.13
N LEU A 416 -22.48 15.27 -12.49
CA LEU A 416 -21.25 15.77 -11.88
C LEU A 416 -21.54 16.35 -10.49
N VAL A 417 -20.78 15.89 -9.51
CA VAL A 417 -20.98 16.15 -8.08
C VAL A 417 -19.84 17.00 -7.51
N GLU A 418 -18.66 16.87 -8.07
CA GLU A 418 -17.47 17.64 -7.71
C GLU A 418 -16.75 18.15 -8.97
N CYS A 419 -16.44 19.44 -8.99
CA CYS A 419 -15.58 20.04 -9.99
C CYS A 419 -14.56 20.97 -9.30
N ASP A 420 -13.27 20.67 -9.42
CA ASP A 420 -12.21 21.55 -8.94
C ASP A 420 -11.73 22.46 -10.08
N ILE A 421 -12.08 23.75 -9.97
CA ILE A 421 -11.78 24.81 -10.94
C ILE A 421 -10.91 25.91 -10.31
N ARG A 422 -10.20 25.64 -9.20
CA ARG A 422 -9.33 26.64 -8.59
C ARG A 422 -8.20 27.03 -9.53
N LEU A 423 -7.82 28.30 -9.56
CA LEU A 423 -6.71 28.80 -10.36
C LEU A 423 -6.89 28.50 -11.86
N THR A 424 -8.08 28.79 -12.42
CA THR A 424 -8.41 28.59 -13.84
C THR A 424 -8.58 29.89 -14.65
N ASP A 425 -8.31 31.04 -14.03
CA ASP A 425 -8.58 32.39 -14.56
C ASP A 425 -10.07 32.66 -14.86
N MET A 426 -10.97 31.94 -14.20
CA MET A 426 -12.42 32.16 -14.25
C MET A 426 -12.85 33.31 -13.33
N SER A 427 -14.01 33.92 -13.61
CA SER A 427 -14.57 34.94 -12.73
C SER A 427 -15.14 34.32 -11.45
N LEU A 428 -15.15 35.08 -10.34
CA LEU A 428 -15.78 34.67 -9.08
C LEU A 428 -17.28 34.35 -9.24
N GLU A 429 -17.94 35.02 -10.19
CA GLU A 429 -19.34 34.75 -10.52
C GLU A 429 -19.51 33.34 -11.11
N ASN A 430 -18.67 32.96 -12.10
CA ASN A 430 -18.73 31.62 -12.67
C ASN A 430 -18.39 30.54 -11.63
N GLU A 431 -17.38 30.78 -10.77
CA GLU A 431 -17.04 29.86 -9.69
C GLU A 431 -18.22 29.64 -8.72
N TYR A 432 -18.92 30.73 -8.37
CA TYR A 432 -20.10 30.67 -7.52
C TYR A 432 -21.25 29.89 -8.19
N CYS A 433 -21.58 30.20 -9.45
CA CYS A 433 -22.64 29.54 -10.20
C CYS A 433 -22.38 28.03 -10.35
N ILE A 434 -21.17 27.65 -10.75
CA ILE A 434 -20.74 26.24 -10.82
C ILE A 434 -20.88 25.58 -9.44
N GLY A 435 -20.47 26.26 -8.37
CA GLY A 435 -20.67 25.77 -7.00
C GLY A 435 -22.13 25.48 -6.66
N GLN A 436 -23.09 26.31 -7.09
CA GLN A 436 -24.52 26.06 -6.88
C GLN A 436 -25.05 24.87 -7.68
N ILE A 437 -24.60 24.72 -8.94
CA ILE A 437 -24.93 23.56 -9.77
C ILE A 437 -24.47 22.27 -9.08
N LEU A 438 -23.23 22.22 -8.61
CA LEU A 438 -22.67 21.06 -7.92
C LEU A 438 -23.42 20.72 -6.62
N ARG A 439 -23.75 21.72 -5.80
CA ARG A 439 -24.56 21.52 -4.57
C ARG A 439 -25.94 20.95 -4.88
N THR A 440 -26.55 21.40 -5.96
CA THR A 440 -27.85 20.88 -6.43
C THR A 440 -27.71 19.42 -6.83
N ASN A 441 -26.66 19.05 -7.59
CA ASN A 441 -26.40 17.68 -7.98
C ASN A 441 -26.05 16.77 -6.79
N GLN A 442 -25.24 17.24 -5.83
CA GLN A 442 -24.95 16.56 -4.56
C GLN A 442 -26.23 16.23 -3.79
N SER A 443 -27.13 17.21 -3.66
CA SER A 443 -28.41 17.05 -2.98
C SER A 443 -29.29 16.00 -3.67
N ARG A 444 -29.32 16.00 -5.02
CA ARG A 444 -30.04 15.00 -5.81
C ARG A 444 -29.45 13.60 -5.65
N ALA A 445 -28.12 13.48 -5.68
CA ALA A 445 -27.41 12.21 -5.49
C ALA A 445 -27.67 11.62 -4.09
N CYS A 446 -27.62 12.44 -3.05
CA CYS A 446 -27.93 12.04 -1.67
C CYS A 446 -29.36 11.53 -1.54
N ARG A 447 -30.35 12.24 -2.11
CA ARG A 447 -31.76 11.80 -2.11
C ARG A 447 -31.94 10.43 -2.78
N ARG A 448 -31.29 10.18 -3.91
CA ARG A 448 -31.35 8.88 -4.60
C ARG A 448 -30.80 7.76 -3.72
N GLN A 449 -29.64 7.98 -3.08
CA GLN A 449 -29.06 6.99 -2.16
C GLN A 449 -29.99 6.66 -0.99
N THR A 450 -30.63 7.67 -0.38
CA THR A 450 -31.57 7.44 0.73
C THR A 450 -32.83 6.67 0.32
N GLN A 451 -33.33 6.89 -0.91
CA GLN A 451 -34.48 6.16 -1.45
C GLN A 451 -34.14 4.70 -1.74
N ASP A 452 -32.96 4.44 -2.31
CA ASP A 452 -32.51 3.07 -2.59
C ASP A 452 -32.29 2.25 -1.29
N THR A 453 -31.79 2.89 -0.23
CA THR A 453 -31.62 2.24 1.09
C THR A 453 -32.93 2.06 1.86
N GLY A 454 -33.94 2.89 1.60
CA GLY A 454 -35.26 2.79 2.25
C GLY A 454 -36.18 1.76 1.60
N ALA A 455 -35.92 1.36 0.35
CA ALA A 455 -36.66 0.31 -0.36
C ALA A 455 -36.08 -1.11 -0.13
N THR A 456 -34.96 -1.23 0.59
CA THR A 456 -34.29 -2.50 0.92
C THR A 456 -34.44 -2.93 2.40
N GLN A 457 -35.24 -2.19 3.18
CA GLN A 457 -35.77 -2.60 4.49
C GLN A 457 -37.26 -2.91 4.35
#